data_AF-A0A974NBD2-F1
#
_entry.id   AF-A0A974NBD2-F1
#
_cell.length_a   1.000
_cell.length_b   1.000
_cell.length_c   1.000
_cell.angle_alpha   90.00
_cell.angle_beta   90.00
_cell.angle_gamma   90.00
#
_symmetry.space_group_name_H-M   'P 1'
#
loop_
_entity.id
_entity.type
_entity.pdbx_description
1 polymer ?
#
loop_
_entity_poly.entity_id
_entity_poly.type
_entity_poly.pdbx_seq_one_letter_code
_entity_poly.pdbx_strand_id
1 'polypeptide(L)'
;MPTIDYNATVYFIPDPDPADTDLDDVIERLMNALAPYHPSVGQEAWHDDIWYAIITFPAEDLRQAIATALAIVSALGRVHGIDALPTALFDARYHINVEADLGRLT
;
A
#
# COMPACT_ATOMS: atom_id res chain seq x y z
N MET A 1 -0.84 -17.90 -15.24
CA MET A 1 0.64 -17.77 -15.41
C MET A 1 1.27 -17.85 -14.02
N PRO A 2 2.60 -17.98 -13.81
CA PRO A 2 3.13 -17.79 -12.46
C PRO A 2 2.86 -16.34 -12.01
N THR A 3 2.32 -16.16 -10.80
CA THR A 3 2.08 -14.85 -10.20
C THR A 3 3.38 -14.31 -9.59
N ILE A 4 3.54 -13.00 -9.57
CA ILE A 4 4.57 -12.30 -8.79
C ILE A 4 3.90 -11.35 -7.81
N ASP A 5 4.59 -11.00 -6.74
CA ASP A 5 4.09 -10.02 -5.78
C ASP A 5 4.30 -8.59 -6.29
N TYR A 6 3.31 -7.75 -6.00
CA TYR A 6 3.30 -6.33 -6.26
C TYR A 6 3.08 -5.57 -4.96
N ASN A 7 3.77 -4.43 -4.84
CA ASN A 7 3.46 -3.40 -3.87
C ASN A 7 2.67 -2.31 -4.57
N ALA A 8 1.50 -1.97 -4.03
CA ALA A 8 0.72 -0.84 -4.48
C ALA A 8 0.61 0.20 -3.37
N THR A 9 1.07 1.41 -3.65
CA THR A 9 0.80 2.59 -2.84
C THR A 9 -0.44 3.27 -3.40
N VAL A 10 -1.52 3.30 -2.64
CA VAL A 10 -2.78 3.94 -3.03
C VAL A 10 -3.00 5.16 -2.16
N TYR A 11 -3.20 6.31 -2.81
CA TYR A 11 -3.56 7.57 -2.16
C TYR A 11 -5.07 7.74 -2.24
N PHE A 12 -5.74 7.99 -1.13
CA PHE A 12 -7.20 8.05 -1.07
C PHE A 12 -7.69 8.89 0.11
N ILE A 13 -8.94 9.32 0.03
CA ILE A 13 -9.66 9.93 1.15
C ILE A 13 -10.52 8.82 1.77
N PRO A 14 -10.23 8.35 2.99
CA PRO A 14 -11.02 7.31 3.65
C PRO A 14 -12.47 7.75 3.81
N ASP A 15 -13.40 6.81 3.72
CA ASP A 15 -14.78 7.08 4.12
C ASP A 15 -14.80 7.39 5.63
N PRO A 16 -15.58 8.41 6.05
CA PRO A 16 -15.68 8.79 7.44
C PRO A 16 -16.40 7.69 8.23
N ASP A 17 -15.85 7.31 9.37
CA ASP A 17 -16.50 6.43 10.34
C ASP A 17 -16.79 7.23 11.62
N PRO A 18 -18.05 7.28 12.11
CA PRO A 18 -18.37 7.99 13.36
C PRO A 18 -17.69 7.38 14.60
N ALA A 19 -17.14 6.15 14.52
CA ALA A 19 -16.35 5.55 15.58
C ALA A 19 -14.92 6.12 15.65
N ASP A 20 -14.42 6.74 14.57
CA ASP A 20 -13.09 7.35 14.55
C ASP A 20 -13.11 8.67 15.35
N THR A 21 -12.37 8.72 16.46
CA THR A 21 -12.29 9.90 17.34
C THR A 21 -10.98 10.66 17.19
N ASP A 22 -9.93 10.01 16.71
CA ASP A 22 -8.63 10.61 16.39
C ASP A 22 -7.94 9.92 15.19
N LEU A 23 -6.68 10.27 14.94
CA LEU A 23 -5.88 9.73 13.85
C LEU A 23 -5.56 8.24 14.03
N ASP A 24 -5.34 7.80 15.27
CA ASP A 24 -4.94 6.44 15.58
C ASP A 24 -6.10 5.47 15.32
N ASP A 25 -7.34 5.89 15.60
CA ASP A 25 -8.54 5.12 15.26
C ASP A 25 -8.66 4.86 13.74
N VAL A 26 -8.40 5.89 12.92
CA VAL A 26 -8.42 5.75 11.45
C VAL A 26 -7.30 4.81 10.99
N ILE A 27 -6.09 4.94 11.54
CA ILE A 27 -4.97 4.05 11.25
C ILE A 27 -5.34 2.61 11.60
N GLU A 28 -5.86 2.37 12.80
CA GLU A 28 -6.23 1.03 13.28
C GLU A 28 -7.29 0.41 12.37
N ARG A 29 -8.34 1.16 12.02
CA ARG A 29 -9.40 0.70 11.11
C ARG A 29 -8.85 0.31 9.74
N LEU A 30 -8.00 1.14 9.15
CA LEU A 30 -7.41 0.87 7.84
C LEU A 30 -6.42 -0.30 7.88
N MET A 31 -5.57 -0.38 8.91
CA MET A 31 -4.65 -1.50 9.13
C MET A 31 -5.42 -2.81 9.31
N ASN A 32 -6.52 -2.80 10.06
CA ASN A 32 -7.37 -3.98 10.25
C ASN A 32 -8.07 -4.40 8.96
N ALA A 33 -8.64 -3.45 8.20
CA ALA A 33 -9.32 -3.74 6.95
C ALA A 33 -8.38 -4.29 5.87
N LEU A 34 -7.11 -3.84 5.87
CA LEU A 34 -6.10 -4.24 4.91
C LEU A 34 -5.16 -5.34 5.40
N ALA A 35 -5.35 -5.85 6.63
CA ALA A 35 -4.47 -6.83 7.27
C ALA A 35 -4.09 -8.04 6.38
N PRO A 36 -4.99 -8.59 5.53
CA PRO A 36 -4.62 -9.68 4.61
C PRO A 36 -3.51 -9.34 3.61
N TYR A 37 -3.21 -8.05 3.39
CA TYR A 37 -2.26 -7.54 2.42
C TYR A 37 -1.02 -6.91 3.06
N HIS A 38 -0.74 -7.21 4.32
CA HIS A 38 0.43 -6.71 5.08
C HIS A 38 0.62 -5.19 4.96
N PRO A 39 -0.37 -4.40 5.41
CA PRO A 39 -0.44 -3.00 5.07
C PRO A 39 0.58 -2.17 5.82
N SER A 40 0.94 -1.03 5.23
CA SER A 40 1.44 0.14 5.93
C SER A 40 0.52 1.31 5.59
N VAL A 41 0.05 2.05 6.59
CA VAL A 41 -0.91 3.14 6.44
C VAL A 41 -0.36 4.40 7.09
N GLY A 42 -0.62 5.55 6.47
CA GLY A 42 -0.36 6.84 7.06
C GLY A 42 -1.15 7.96 6.40
N GLN A 43 -1.09 9.13 7.02
CA GLN A 43 -1.64 10.37 6.46
C GLN A 43 -0.55 11.12 5.70
N GLU A 44 -0.91 11.74 4.58
CA GLU A 44 0.02 12.57 3.82
C GLU A 44 0.41 13.82 4.59
N ALA A 45 1.72 14.10 4.67
CA ALA A 45 2.25 15.20 5.46
C ALA A 45 1.84 16.60 4.96
N TRP A 46 1.37 16.68 3.71
CA TRP A 46 1.06 17.95 3.02
C TRP A 46 -0.45 18.15 2.81
N HIS A 47 -1.26 17.12 3.08
CA HIS A 47 -2.70 17.09 2.84
C HIS A 47 -3.40 16.25 3.92
N ASP A 48 -4.00 16.93 4.90
CA ASP A 48 -4.64 16.29 6.06
C ASP A 48 -5.86 15.41 5.70
N ASP A 49 -6.41 15.54 4.50
CA ASP A 49 -7.51 14.71 4.01
C ASP A 49 -7.06 13.49 3.20
N ILE A 50 -5.79 13.46 2.76
CA ILE A 50 -5.25 12.39 1.93
C ILE A 50 -4.48 11.41 2.80
N TRP A 51 -4.81 10.14 2.62
CA TRP A 51 -4.17 9.01 3.24
C TRP A 51 -3.47 8.17 2.19
N TYR A 52 -2.44 7.45 2.60
CA TYR A 52 -1.82 6.42 1.78
C TYR A 52 -1.90 5.06 2.47
N ALA A 53 -2.09 4.02 1.66
CA ALA A 53 -1.91 2.65 2.07
C ALA A 53 -0.96 1.94 1.10
N ILE A 54 0.06 1.29 1.63
CA ILE A 54 0.94 0.39 0.89
C ILE A 54 0.47 -1.03 1.19
N ILE A 55 0.09 -1.77 0.16
CA ILE A 55 -0.37 -3.17 0.26
C ILE A 55 0.47 -4.08 -0.63
N THR A 56 0.69 -5.31 -0.18
CA THR A 56 1.44 -6.34 -0.92
C THR A 56 0.53 -7.50 -1.27
N PHE A 57 0.51 -7.91 -2.54
CA PHE A 57 -0.34 -9.01 -3.01
C PHE A 57 0.14 -9.61 -4.34
N PRO A 58 -0.21 -10.87 -4.64
CA PRO A 58 0.16 -11.51 -5.90
C PRO A 58 -0.71 -11.04 -7.08
N ALA A 59 -0.10 -10.86 -8.25
CA ALA A 59 -0.77 -10.63 -9.52
C ALA A 59 -0.01 -11.27 -10.70
N GLU A 60 -0.71 -11.54 -11.80
CA GLU A 60 -0.10 -12.06 -13.02
C GLU A 60 0.60 -10.97 -13.84
N ASP A 61 0.06 -9.75 -13.84
CA ASP A 61 0.65 -8.59 -14.51
C ASP A 61 0.28 -7.26 -13.82
N LEU A 62 0.89 -6.16 -14.27
CA LEU A 62 0.67 -4.82 -13.71
C LEU A 62 -0.78 -4.36 -13.83
N ARG A 63 -1.50 -4.75 -14.89
CA ARG A 63 -2.88 -4.33 -15.09
C ARG A 63 -3.80 -4.98 -14.07
N GLN A 64 -3.60 -6.28 -13.84
CA GLN A 64 -4.29 -6.98 -12.77
C GLN A 64 -3.90 -6.39 -11.42
N ALA A 65 -2.62 -6.07 -11.20
CA ALA A 65 -2.17 -5.47 -9.95
C ALA A 65 -2.90 -4.16 -9.64
N ILE A 66 -2.96 -3.24 -10.61
CA ILE A 66 -3.69 -1.97 -10.49
C ILE A 66 -5.18 -2.22 -10.24
N ALA A 67 -5.81 -3.12 -11.00
CA ALA A 67 -7.24 -3.38 -10.86
C ALA A 67 -7.58 -3.95 -9.47
N THR A 68 -6.77 -4.88 -8.97
CA THR A 68 -6.91 -5.47 -7.63
C THR A 68 -6.73 -4.44 -6.53
N ALA A 69 -5.65 -3.64 -6.58
CA ALA A 69 -5.41 -2.60 -5.58
C ALA A 69 -6.54 -1.55 -5.54
N LEU A 70 -7.01 -1.11 -6.71
CA LEU A 70 -8.14 -0.19 -6.79
C LEU A 70 -9.41 -0.82 -6.22
N ALA A 71 -9.69 -2.09 -6.51
CA ALA A 71 -10.87 -2.78 -5.98
C ALA A 71 -10.82 -2.91 -4.45
N ILE A 72 -9.65 -3.21 -3.88
CA ILE A 72 -9.44 -3.32 -2.43
C ILE A 72 -9.66 -1.95 -1.75
N VAL A 73 -8.97 -0.91 -2.22
CA VAL A 73 -8.96 0.39 -1.53
C VAL A 73 -10.21 1.21 -1.82
N SER A 74 -10.87 1.05 -2.97
CA SER A 74 -12.14 1.74 -3.26
C SER A 74 -13.29 1.32 -2.35
N ALA A 75 -13.15 0.19 -1.63
CA ALA A 75 -14.11 -0.20 -0.60
C ALA A 75 -13.95 0.57 0.71
N LEU A 76 -12.86 1.32 0.87
CA LEU A 76 -12.48 2.05 2.09
C LEU A 76 -12.54 3.57 1.92
N GLY A 77 -12.77 4.06 0.70
CA GLY A 77 -12.85 5.48 0.41
C GLY A 77 -12.65 5.83 -1.06
N ARG A 78 -12.46 7.13 -1.31
CA ARG A 78 -12.29 7.68 -2.66
C ARG A 78 -10.82 7.70 -3.05
N VAL A 79 -10.44 6.86 -4.01
CA VAL A 79 -9.08 6.83 -4.57
C VAL A 79 -8.76 8.15 -5.29
N HIS A 80 -7.57 8.68 -5.00
CA HIS A 80 -6.98 9.87 -5.61
C HIS A 80 -5.80 9.52 -6.53
N GLY A 81 -5.03 8.49 -6.21
CA GLY A 81 -3.88 8.07 -7.01
C GLY A 81 -3.38 6.67 -6.65
N ILE A 82 -2.58 6.09 -7.55
CA ILE A 82 -1.96 4.77 -7.34
C ILE A 82 -0.58 4.72 -8.00
N ASP A 83 0.39 4.15 -7.30
CA ASP A 83 1.65 3.65 -7.86
C ASP A 83 1.74 2.15 -7.55
N ALA A 84 2.03 1.33 -8.56
CA ALA A 84 2.10 -0.12 -8.42
C ALA A 84 3.35 -0.65 -9.11
N LEU A 85 4.12 -1.45 -8.37
CA LEU A 85 5.42 -1.96 -8.78
C LEU A 85 5.55 -3.42 -8.39
N PRO A 86 6.21 -4.26 -9.20
CA PRO A 86 6.70 -5.55 -8.72
C PRO A 86 7.52 -5.35 -7.44
N THR A 87 7.35 -6.21 -6.43
CA THR A 87 8.00 -6.07 -5.12
C THR A 87 9.53 -5.93 -5.24
N ALA A 88 10.16 -6.66 -6.17
CA ALA A 88 11.60 -6.52 -6.39
C ALA A 88 12.04 -5.10 -6.82
N LEU A 89 11.21 -4.39 -7.61
CA LEU A 89 11.49 -3.00 -8.00
C LEU A 89 11.15 -2.01 -6.87
N PHE A 90 10.12 -2.32 -6.09
CA PHE A 90 9.79 -1.57 -4.88
C PHE A 90 10.96 -1.61 -3.89
N ASP A 91 11.45 -2.81 -3.55
CA ASP A 91 12.58 -3.01 -2.65
C ASP A 91 13.83 -2.26 -3.11
N ALA A 92 14.14 -2.35 -4.41
CA ALA A 92 15.26 -1.61 -5.01
C ALA A 92 15.11 -0.09 -4.90
N ARG A 93 13.90 0.45 -5.10
CA ARG A 93 13.60 1.89 -5.00
C ARG A 93 13.76 2.40 -3.57
N TYR A 94 13.32 1.61 -2.58
CA TYR A 94 13.33 2.00 -1.17
C TYR A 94 14.57 1.50 -0.41
N HIS A 95 15.56 0.96 -1.13
CA HIS A 95 16.80 0.44 -0.56
C HIS A 95 16.56 -0.59 0.55
N ILE A 96 15.51 -1.40 0.40
CA ILE A 96 15.19 -2.49 1.31
C ILE A 96 16.13 -3.66 0.99
N ASN A 97 16.76 -4.24 2.02
CA ASN A 97 17.72 -5.35 1.91
C ASN A 97 19.05 -5.06 1.16
N VAL A 98 19.51 -3.81 1.08
CA VAL A 98 20.80 -3.45 0.45
C VAL A 98 22.02 -4.11 1.13
N GLU A 99 21.92 -4.46 2.42
CA GLU A 99 23.00 -5.15 3.14
C GLU A 99 23.28 -6.58 2.61
N ALA A 100 22.28 -7.25 2.03
CA ALA A 100 22.46 -8.58 1.43
C ALA A 100 23.34 -8.54 0.16
N ASP A 101 23.41 -7.40 -0.53
CA ASP A 101 24.27 -7.18 -1.69
C ASP A 101 25.69 -6.73 -1.30
N LEU A 102 25.84 -6.03 -0.17
CA LEU A 102 27.15 -5.60 0.34
C LEU A 102 27.95 -6.77 0.96
N GLY A 103 27.27 -7.78 1.51
CA GLY A 103 27.91 -9.00 2.03
C GLY A 103 28.49 -9.96 0.97
N ARG A 104 28.28 -9.70 -0.33
CA ARG A 104 28.89 -10.47 -1.44
C ARG A 104 30.18 -9.86 -1.99
N LEU A 105 30.58 -8.68 -1.51
CA LEU A 105 31.75 -7.94 -1.98
C LEU A 105 32.92 -7.91 -0.96
N THR A 106 32.80 -8.65 0.15
CA THR A 106 33.85 -8.81 1.17
C THR A 106 34.32 -10.25 1.27
#